data_AF-A0A8H6Q3G5-F1
#
_entry.id   AF-A0A8H6Q3G5-F1
#
_cell.length_a   1.000
_cell.length_b   1.000
_cell.length_c   1.000
_cell.angle_alpha   90.00
_cell.angle_beta   90.00
_cell.angle_gamma   90.00
#
_symmetry.space_group_name_H-M   'P 1'
#
loop_
_entity.id
_entity.type
_entity.pdbx_description
1 polymer ?
#
loop_
_entity_poly.entity_id
_entity_poly.type
_entity_poly.pdbx_seq_one_letter_code
_entity_poly.pdbx_strand_id
1 'polypeptide(L)'
;MATPLSEKSSNSSLRGKAGERTRLRETSLESEVIHTEKLPPNFGEVVKGVYRSSFPQLWHFQALKKLGLTMIVTLVEGEYTQDHQVFLKENGIEHRRILILANKDPTVRTPDHVVNRVLEIILNKANHPLLLHCNKGKHRTGCIVGCFRKIQGWDMPAIHPLLFLPVQAHGLPAQRSIRFAKK
;
A
#
# COMPACT_ATOMS: atom_id res chain seq x y z
N MET A 1 28.52 -65.77 -4.97
CA MET A 1 29.47 -66.30 -5.99
C MET A 1 30.32 -65.12 -6.50
N ALA A 2 31.54 -65.39 -6.98
CA ALA A 2 32.40 -64.55 -7.83
C ALA A 2 32.44 -63.00 -7.62
N THR A 3 33.53 -62.53 -7.00
CA THR A 3 34.31 -61.31 -7.35
C THR A 3 35.50 -61.71 -8.26
N PRO A 4 36.47 -60.85 -8.70
CA PRO A 4 36.64 -59.38 -8.66
C PRO A 4 36.40 -58.76 -10.09
N LEU A 5 37.03 -57.74 -10.73
CA LEU A 5 38.27 -56.89 -10.67
C LEU A 5 37.89 -55.41 -11.02
N SER A 6 38.67 -54.33 -10.80
CA SER A 6 40.04 -53.93 -11.23
C SER A 6 40.18 -53.72 -12.76
N GLU A 7 40.84 -52.67 -13.31
CA GLU A 7 41.81 -51.72 -12.73
C GLU A 7 42.18 -50.52 -13.66
N LYS A 8 42.90 -49.49 -13.14
CA LYS A 8 43.84 -48.53 -13.82
C LYS A 8 43.28 -47.50 -14.86
N SER A 9 43.95 -46.37 -15.19
CA SER A 9 44.91 -45.50 -14.43
C SER A 9 45.22 -44.15 -15.17
N SER A 10 45.43 -43.07 -14.39
CA SER A 10 46.37 -41.92 -14.55
C SER A 10 46.71 -41.24 -15.91
N ASN A 11 46.38 -39.94 -15.98
CA ASN A 11 47.24 -38.76 -16.31
C ASN A 11 48.09 -38.63 -17.61
N SER A 12 47.84 -37.52 -18.32
CA SER A 12 48.85 -36.59 -18.89
C SER A 12 48.25 -35.16 -18.90
N SER A 13 48.92 -33.99 -18.76
CA SER A 13 50.31 -33.53 -18.51
C SER A 13 50.96 -32.71 -19.65
N LEU A 14 50.77 -31.38 -19.60
CA LEU A 14 51.58 -30.30 -20.21
C LEU A 14 51.54 -30.20 -21.78
N ARG A 15 51.91 -29.10 -22.48
CA ARG A 15 52.56 -27.82 -22.10
C ARG A 15 52.35 -26.66 -23.11
N GLY A 16 51.86 -25.49 -22.66
CA GLY A 16 52.10 -24.14 -23.27
C GLY A 16 51.46 -23.79 -24.64
N LYS A 17 51.53 -22.54 -25.14
CA LYS A 17 51.92 -21.25 -24.50
C LYS A 17 51.50 -20.00 -25.33
N ALA A 18 50.97 -18.96 -24.65
CA ALA A 18 51.00 -17.52 -24.98
C ALA A 18 50.20 -16.92 -26.18
N GLY A 19 49.78 -15.65 -25.99
CA GLY A 19 49.15 -14.73 -26.97
C GLY A 19 47.61 -14.79 -27.00
N GLU A 20 46.85 -13.70 -27.00
CA GLU A 20 47.09 -12.27 -26.68
C GLU A 20 45.73 -11.64 -26.30
N ARG A 21 45.73 -10.51 -25.59
CA ARG A 21 44.57 -9.71 -25.12
C ARG A 21 43.32 -9.69 -26.03
N THR A 22 42.12 -9.58 -25.43
CA THR A 22 41.28 -8.34 -25.47
C THR A 22 39.94 -8.46 -24.71
N ARG A 23 39.59 -7.40 -23.97
CA ARG A 23 38.29 -7.07 -23.32
C ARG A 23 37.50 -8.18 -22.61
N LEU A 24 37.50 -8.07 -21.28
CA LEU A 24 36.28 -8.23 -20.49
C LEU A 24 35.13 -7.41 -21.13
N ARG A 25 34.02 -8.07 -21.43
CA ARG A 25 32.69 -7.42 -21.51
C ARG A 25 31.62 -8.38 -20.99
N GLU A 26 31.78 -8.72 -19.73
CA GLU A 26 30.70 -9.15 -18.86
C GLU A 26 29.57 -8.12 -19.01
N THR A 27 28.52 -8.50 -19.75
CA THR A 27 27.41 -7.59 -20.06
C THR A 27 26.40 -7.75 -18.95
N SER A 28 26.67 -7.07 -17.83
CA SER A 28 25.73 -6.91 -16.73
C SER A 28 24.42 -6.36 -17.27
N LEU A 29 23.47 -7.27 -17.53
CA LEU A 29 22.04 -6.96 -17.58
C LEU A 29 21.48 -6.90 -16.16
N GLU A 30 22.23 -6.25 -15.28
CA GLU A 30 21.70 -5.48 -14.16
C GLU A 30 20.85 -4.37 -14.79
N SER A 31 19.64 -4.76 -15.17
CA SER A 31 18.62 -3.87 -15.66
C SER A 31 18.27 -2.97 -14.48
N GLU A 32 18.83 -1.75 -14.48
CA GLU A 32 18.61 -0.78 -13.42
C GLU A 32 17.11 -0.68 -13.15
N VAL A 33 16.68 -1.24 -12.03
CA VAL A 33 15.29 -1.14 -11.61
C VAL A 33 15.13 0.27 -11.10
N ILE A 34 14.82 1.17 -12.03
CA ILE A 34 14.35 2.52 -11.74
C ILE A 34 13.01 2.33 -11.02
N HIS A 35 13.11 2.12 -9.70
CA HIS A 35 12.02 2.04 -8.73
C HIS A 35 11.35 3.40 -8.68
N THR A 36 10.59 3.68 -9.74
CA THR A 36 9.73 4.85 -9.87
C THR A 36 8.83 4.85 -8.65
N GLU A 37 9.04 5.83 -7.76
CA GLU A 37 8.43 5.90 -6.42
C GLU A 37 6.93 6.16 -6.52
N LYS A 38 6.20 5.14 -6.93
CA LYS A 38 4.81 5.23 -7.33
C LYS A 38 3.93 5.09 -6.10
N LEU A 39 3.07 6.07 -5.87
CA LEU A 39 2.00 5.95 -4.88
C LEU A 39 0.98 4.90 -5.37
N PRO A 40 0.30 4.17 -4.47
CA PRO A 40 -0.62 3.10 -4.87
C PRO A 40 -1.78 3.64 -5.74
N PRO A 41 -2.37 2.83 -6.64
CA PRO A 41 -3.54 3.22 -7.43
C PRO A 41 -4.67 3.86 -6.60
N ASN A 42 -5.33 4.87 -7.16
CA ASN A 42 -6.34 5.69 -6.46
C ASN A 42 -5.84 6.36 -5.16
N PHE A 43 -4.52 6.58 -5.00
CA PHE A 43 -3.99 7.45 -3.95
C PHE A 43 -4.56 8.87 -4.06
N GLY A 44 -4.82 9.51 -2.93
CA GLY A 44 -5.14 10.93 -2.85
C GLY A 44 -5.26 11.42 -1.41
N GLU A 45 -5.04 12.72 -1.19
CA GLU A 45 -5.32 13.37 0.08
C GLU A 45 -6.82 13.72 0.18
N VAL A 46 -7.45 13.40 1.31
CA VAL A 46 -8.86 13.73 1.59
C VAL A 46 -8.95 15.06 2.32
N VAL A 47 -8.13 15.21 3.35
CA VAL A 47 -7.77 16.47 4.03
C VAL A 47 -6.32 16.35 4.47
N LYS A 48 -5.66 17.48 4.80
CA LYS A 48 -4.27 17.49 5.27
C LYS A 48 -4.02 16.43 6.35
N GLY A 49 -3.18 15.43 6.05
CA GLY A 49 -2.85 14.33 6.96
C GLY A 49 -3.80 13.11 6.96
N VAL A 50 -4.81 13.08 6.08
CA VAL A 50 -5.70 11.93 5.88
C VAL A 50 -5.67 11.52 4.41
N TYR A 51 -4.93 10.45 4.13
CA TYR A 51 -4.76 9.88 2.80
C TYR A 51 -5.70 8.68 2.57
N ARG A 52 -6.04 8.43 1.30
CA ARG A 52 -6.72 7.21 0.85
C ARG A 52 -5.93 6.53 -0.26
N SER A 53 -6.07 5.21 -0.44
CA SER A 53 -5.51 4.48 -1.60
C SER A 53 -6.15 3.12 -1.88
N SER A 54 -5.71 2.45 -2.95
CA SER A 54 -5.78 0.98 -3.07
C SER A 54 -4.82 0.29 -2.11
N PHE A 55 -4.78 -1.04 -2.14
CA PHE A 55 -3.83 -1.84 -1.37
C PHE A 55 -2.37 -1.45 -1.72
N PRO A 56 -1.54 -1.07 -0.73
CA PRO A 56 -0.10 -0.88 -0.93
C PRO A 56 0.58 -2.19 -1.37
N GLN A 57 1.67 -2.06 -2.12
CA GLN A 57 2.50 -3.19 -2.58
C GLN A 57 3.96 -2.80 -2.31
N LEU A 58 4.88 -3.77 -2.29
CA LEU A 58 6.27 -3.56 -1.84
C LEU A 58 6.95 -2.35 -2.50
N TRP A 59 6.83 -2.21 -3.82
CA TRP A 59 7.38 -1.09 -4.58
C TRP A 59 6.69 0.27 -4.33
N HIS A 60 5.51 0.29 -3.69
CA HIS A 60 4.86 1.52 -3.23
C HIS A 60 5.41 2.00 -1.85
N PHE A 61 6.08 1.15 -1.07
CA PHE A 61 6.51 1.46 0.30
C PHE A 61 7.51 2.62 0.37
N GLN A 62 8.44 2.71 -0.59
CA GLN A 62 9.40 3.82 -0.69
C GLN A 62 8.71 5.17 -0.86
N ALA A 63 7.62 5.23 -1.64
CA ALA A 63 6.81 6.44 -1.80
C ALA A 63 6.00 6.75 -0.53
N LEU A 64 5.41 5.73 0.11
CA LEU A 64 4.64 5.90 1.35
C LEU A 64 5.51 6.32 2.55
N LYS A 65 6.78 5.89 2.60
CA LYS A 65 7.74 6.32 3.63
C LYS A 65 7.92 7.84 3.66
N LYS A 66 7.90 8.49 2.49
CA LYS A 66 8.02 9.96 2.37
C LYS A 66 6.81 10.76 2.89
N LEU A 67 5.68 10.10 3.14
CA LEU A 67 4.50 10.72 3.74
C LEU A 67 4.56 10.82 5.27
N GLY A 68 5.52 10.15 5.92
CA GLY A 68 5.65 10.13 7.39
C GLY A 68 4.40 9.59 8.08
N LEU A 69 3.79 8.52 7.54
CA LEU A 69 2.56 7.94 8.08
C LEU A 69 2.77 7.42 9.51
N THR A 70 1.92 7.84 10.44
CA THR A 70 1.82 7.28 11.80
C THR A 70 0.84 6.13 11.88
N MET A 71 -0.13 6.04 10.95
CA MET A 71 -1.15 4.98 10.97
C MET A 71 -1.55 4.48 9.58
N ILE A 72 -1.78 3.17 9.46
CA ILE A 72 -2.44 2.55 8.29
C ILE A 72 -3.70 1.81 8.73
N VAL A 73 -4.81 2.06 8.03
CA VAL A 73 -6.11 1.43 8.28
C VAL A 73 -6.54 0.59 7.07
N THR A 74 -6.59 -0.73 7.24
CA THR A 74 -6.99 -1.69 6.20
C THR A 74 -8.45 -2.11 6.38
N LEU A 75 -9.29 -1.81 5.40
CA LEU A 75 -10.74 -2.04 5.45
C LEU A 75 -11.19 -3.45 5.00
N VAL A 76 -10.26 -4.42 4.97
CA VAL A 76 -10.42 -5.69 4.22
C VAL A 76 -9.71 -6.83 4.92
N GLU A 77 -10.22 -8.04 4.72
CA GLU A 77 -9.61 -9.27 5.20
C GLU A 77 -8.36 -9.67 4.39
N GLY A 78 -7.47 -10.43 5.02
CA GLY A 78 -6.26 -11.01 4.43
C GLY A 78 -5.02 -10.76 5.28
N GLU A 79 -4.03 -11.65 5.22
CA GLU A 79 -2.83 -11.57 6.06
C GLU A 79 -1.87 -10.45 5.65
N TYR A 80 -0.86 -10.19 6.49
CA TYR A 80 0.24 -9.27 6.15
C TYR A 80 1.44 -10.05 5.62
N THR A 81 1.93 -9.73 4.42
CA THR A 81 3.24 -10.23 3.98
C THR A 81 4.32 -9.77 4.96
N GLN A 82 5.38 -10.56 5.09
CA GLN A 82 6.47 -10.26 6.03
C GLN A 82 7.09 -8.89 5.77
N ASP A 83 7.23 -8.48 4.50
CA ASP A 83 7.73 -7.16 4.09
C ASP A 83 6.82 -6.03 4.58
N HIS A 84 5.50 -6.23 4.59
CA HIS A 84 4.57 -5.23 5.11
C HIS A 84 4.69 -5.10 6.63
N GLN A 85 4.90 -6.21 7.34
CA GLN A 85 5.15 -6.18 8.79
C GLN A 85 6.48 -5.48 9.13
N VAL A 86 7.54 -5.75 8.35
CA VAL A 86 8.83 -5.06 8.46
C VAL A 86 8.67 -3.57 8.19
N PHE A 87 8.02 -3.18 7.08
CA PHE A 87 7.76 -1.77 6.74
C PHE A 87 7.00 -1.03 7.84
N LEU A 88 5.96 -1.63 8.42
CA LEU A 88 5.21 -1.03 9.53
C LEU A 88 6.12 -0.81 10.76
N LYS A 89 6.91 -1.82 11.13
CA LYS A 89 7.81 -1.78 12.29
C LYS A 89 8.95 -0.76 12.13
N GLU A 90 9.63 -0.75 10.98
CA GLU A 90 10.77 0.13 10.70
C GLU A 90 10.40 1.62 10.69
N ASN A 91 9.16 1.94 10.31
CA ASN A 91 8.69 3.32 10.16
C ASN A 91 7.75 3.73 11.29
N GLY A 92 7.62 2.93 12.36
CA GLY A 92 6.85 3.26 13.56
C GLY A 92 5.33 3.35 13.36
N ILE A 93 4.80 2.67 12.33
CA ILE A 93 3.42 2.83 11.86
C ILE A 93 2.49 1.91 12.67
N GLU A 94 1.52 2.46 13.39
CA GLU A 94 0.45 1.65 13.97
C GLU A 94 -0.48 1.14 12.86
N HIS A 95 -0.76 -0.16 12.84
CA HIS A 95 -1.70 -0.75 11.89
C HIS A 95 -3.01 -1.16 12.57
N ARG A 96 -4.14 -0.84 11.94
CA ARG A 96 -5.47 -1.33 12.34
C ARG A 96 -6.21 -1.95 11.16
N ARG A 97 -6.58 -3.24 11.24
CA ARG A 97 -7.53 -3.88 10.31
C ARG A 97 -8.94 -3.78 10.89
N ILE A 98 -9.89 -3.25 10.12
CA ILE A 98 -11.30 -3.16 10.49
C ILE A 98 -12.15 -3.58 9.28
N LEU A 99 -12.88 -4.68 9.40
CA LEU A 99 -13.51 -5.34 8.25
C LEU A 99 -14.78 -4.59 7.80
N ILE A 100 -14.71 -3.93 6.65
CA ILE A 100 -15.90 -3.42 5.97
C ILE A 100 -16.37 -4.51 4.98
N LEU A 101 -17.62 -4.95 5.15
CA LEU A 101 -18.23 -5.97 4.29
C LEU A 101 -18.38 -5.43 2.87
N ALA A 102 -18.26 -6.32 1.88
CA ALA A 102 -18.49 -5.96 0.49
C ALA A 102 -20.00 -5.97 0.21
N ASN A 103 -20.58 -4.80 -0.08
CA ASN A 103 -21.96 -4.66 -0.57
C ASN A 103 -22.07 -5.23 -2.00
N LYS A 104 -22.02 -6.57 -2.10
CA LYS A 104 -22.33 -7.36 -3.30
C LYS A 104 -23.79 -7.83 -3.30
N ASP A 105 -24.33 -8.01 -2.10
CA ASP A 105 -25.69 -8.47 -1.82
C ASP A 105 -26.41 -7.34 -1.06
N PRO A 106 -27.58 -6.88 -1.52
CA PRO A 106 -28.33 -5.79 -0.88
C PRO A 106 -28.69 -6.04 0.60
N THR A 107 -28.74 -7.31 1.04
CA THR A 107 -29.02 -7.69 2.43
C THR A 107 -27.80 -7.55 3.35
N VAL A 108 -26.58 -7.56 2.80
CA VAL A 108 -25.33 -7.60 3.56
C VAL A 108 -24.76 -6.18 3.77
N ARG A 109 -25.24 -5.52 4.82
CA ARG A 109 -24.72 -4.22 5.30
C ARG A 109 -23.63 -4.41 6.36
N THR A 110 -22.59 -3.58 6.31
CA THR A 110 -21.61 -3.46 7.41
C THR A 110 -22.29 -2.78 8.62
N PRO A 111 -22.24 -3.35 9.85
CA PRO A 111 -22.88 -2.75 11.01
C PRO A 111 -22.33 -1.35 11.31
N ASP A 112 -23.23 -0.42 11.67
CA ASP A 112 -22.89 1.00 11.78
C ASP A 112 -21.84 1.28 12.87
N HIS A 113 -21.75 0.46 13.92
CA HIS A 113 -20.68 0.56 14.94
C HIS A 113 -19.28 0.30 14.35
N VAL A 114 -19.15 -0.55 13.33
CA VAL A 114 -17.88 -0.81 12.64
C VAL A 114 -17.48 0.39 11.79
N VAL A 115 -18.45 1.00 11.11
CA VAL A 115 -18.24 2.26 10.35
C VAL A 115 -17.83 3.38 11.30
N ASN A 116 -18.53 3.55 12.42
CA ASN A 116 -18.20 4.53 13.45
C ASN A 116 -16.79 4.34 14.01
N ARG A 117 -16.37 3.10 14.27
CA ARG A 117 -15.02 2.80 14.77
C ARG A 117 -13.92 3.24 13.81
N VAL A 118 -14.13 3.14 12.49
CA VAL A 118 -13.20 3.69 11.50
C VAL A 118 -13.23 5.23 11.50
N LEU A 119 -14.41 5.84 11.66
CA LEU A 119 -14.55 7.30 11.69
C LEU A 119 -13.93 7.92 12.94
N GLU A 120 -14.03 7.29 14.11
CA GLU A 120 -13.31 7.66 15.34
C GLU A 120 -11.79 7.76 15.10
N ILE A 121 -11.22 6.76 14.42
CA ILE A 121 -9.80 6.71 14.09
C ILE A 121 -9.41 7.85 13.14
N ILE A 122 -10.26 8.18 12.16
CA ILE A 122 -9.99 9.27 11.20
C ILE A 122 -10.16 10.65 11.85
N LEU A 123 -11.13 10.81 12.76
CA LEU A 123 -11.39 12.07 13.46
C LEU A 123 -10.35 12.38 14.55
N ASN A 124 -9.73 11.36 15.15
CA ASN A 124 -8.65 11.56 16.11
C ASN A 124 -7.34 12.00 15.42
N LYS A 125 -6.99 13.28 15.58
CA LYS A 125 -5.77 13.89 15.03
C LYS A 125 -4.47 13.28 15.54
N ALA A 126 -4.45 12.60 16.69
CA ALA A 126 -3.25 11.92 17.18
C ALA A 126 -2.81 10.74 16.28
N ASN A 127 -3.71 10.25 15.41
CA ASN A 127 -3.41 9.20 14.45
C ASN A 127 -2.81 9.72 13.14
N HIS A 128 -2.69 11.04 12.95
CA HIS A 128 -2.33 11.68 11.68
C HIS A 128 -0.80 11.91 11.59
N PRO A 129 -0.15 11.63 10.44
CA PRO A 129 -0.74 11.31 9.15
C PRO A 129 -1.19 9.85 8.99
N LEU A 130 -2.42 9.63 8.49
CA LEU A 130 -2.98 8.28 8.31
C LEU A 130 -3.28 7.94 6.86
N LEU A 131 -3.18 6.65 6.51
CA LEU A 131 -3.60 6.11 5.22
C LEU A 131 -4.75 5.10 5.37
N LEU A 132 -5.89 5.38 4.72
CA LEU A 132 -7.07 4.53 4.69
C LEU A 132 -7.16 3.76 3.35
N HIS A 133 -7.19 2.43 3.37
CA HIS A 133 -7.25 1.67 2.11
C HIS A 133 -8.13 0.41 2.14
N CYS A 134 -8.48 -0.05 0.93
CA CYS A 134 -9.08 -1.35 0.66
C CYS A 134 -8.44 -1.92 -0.63
N ASN A 135 -8.86 -3.09 -1.15
CA ASN A 135 -8.24 -3.71 -2.33
C ASN A 135 -8.00 -2.71 -3.48
N LYS A 136 -9.03 -1.95 -3.88
CA LYS A 136 -8.99 -1.02 -5.03
C LYS A 136 -9.10 0.47 -4.66
N GLY A 137 -9.30 0.83 -3.39
CA GLY A 137 -9.47 2.23 -2.94
C GLY A 137 -10.78 2.91 -3.35
N LYS A 138 -11.69 2.16 -4.01
CA LYS A 138 -13.04 2.60 -4.42
C LYS A 138 -14.06 2.27 -3.32
N HIS A 139 -15.12 1.53 -3.62
CA HIS A 139 -16.28 1.20 -2.76
C HIS A 139 -16.10 1.38 -1.24
N ARG A 140 -15.31 0.53 -0.56
CA ARG A 140 -15.20 0.53 0.92
C ARG A 140 -14.51 1.79 1.46
N THR A 141 -13.37 2.16 0.90
CA THR A 141 -12.63 3.39 1.24
C THR A 141 -13.46 4.64 0.91
N GLY A 142 -14.09 4.66 -0.25
CA GLY A 142 -14.96 5.74 -0.71
C GLY A 142 -16.18 5.93 0.19
N CYS A 143 -16.82 4.83 0.64
CA CYS A 143 -17.94 4.88 1.59
C CYS A 143 -17.52 5.56 2.91
N ILE A 144 -16.43 5.09 3.54
CA ILE A 144 -15.89 5.71 4.76
C ILE A 144 -15.51 7.18 4.55
N VAL A 145 -14.85 7.51 3.43
CA VAL A 145 -14.52 8.91 3.08
C VAL A 145 -15.78 9.75 2.85
N GLY A 146 -16.85 9.17 2.30
CA GLY A 146 -18.15 9.81 2.14
C GLY A 146 -18.84 10.08 3.47
N CYS A 147 -18.84 9.12 4.40
CA CYS A 147 -19.32 9.32 5.77
C CYS A 147 -18.52 10.41 6.50
N PHE A 148 -17.19 10.40 6.38
CA PHE A 148 -16.31 11.43 6.94
C PHE A 148 -16.61 12.82 6.36
N ARG A 149 -16.80 12.93 5.03
CA ARG A 149 -17.26 14.18 4.39
C ARG A 149 -18.65 14.60 4.85
N LYS A 150 -19.57 13.66 5.08
CA LYS A 150 -20.90 13.98 5.58
C LYS A 150 -20.87 14.55 7.00
N ILE A 151 -19.98 14.04 7.85
CA ILE A 151 -19.68 14.61 9.18
C ILE A 151 -19.03 16.00 9.07
N GLN A 152 -18.23 16.26 8.03
CA GLN A 152 -17.74 17.61 7.68
C GLN A 152 -18.81 18.52 7.06
N GLY A 153 -20.09 18.11 7.04
CA GLY A 153 -21.22 18.91 6.55
C GLY A 153 -21.41 18.92 5.03
N TRP A 154 -20.71 18.07 4.27
CA TRP A 154 -20.80 18.07 2.81
C TRP A 154 -22.16 17.56 2.30
N ASP A 155 -22.56 18.09 1.14
CA ASP A 155 -23.79 17.70 0.46
C ASP A 155 -23.62 16.43 -0.39
N MET A 156 -24.70 15.66 -0.53
CA MET A 156 -24.68 14.37 -1.24
C MET A 156 -24.16 14.47 -2.69
N PRO A 157 -24.47 15.49 -3.50
CA PRO A 157 -23.90 15.66 -4.84
C PRO A 157 -22.37 15.83 -4.84
N ALA A 158 -21.81 16.49 -3.82
CA ALA A 158 -20.35 16.67 -3.67
C ALA A 158 -19.66 15.40 -3.11
N ILE A 159 -20.39 14.57 -2.36
CA ILE A 159 -19.90 13.30 -1.80
C ILE A 159 -19.89 12.18 -2.85
N HIS A 160 -20.92 12.10 -3.71
CA HIS A 160 -21.14 10.97 -4.61
C HIS A 160 -19.92 10.62 -5.52
N PRO A 161 -19.20 11.58 -6.14
CA PRO A 161 -18.00 11.27 -6.93
C PRO A 161 -16.89 10.56 -6.13
N LEU A 162 -16.76 10.88 -4.84
CA LEU A 162 -15.70 10.38 -3.95
C LEU A 162 -15.86 8.88 -3.62
N LEU A 163 -17.04 8.31 -3.87
CA LEU A 163 -17.33 6.88 -3.74
C LEU A 163 -16.63 6.05 -4.84
N PHE A 164 -16.46 6.62 -6.04
CA PHE A 164 -16.08 5.90 -7.27
C PHE A 164 -14.74 6.34 -7.87
N LEU A 165 -14.34 7.60 -7.65
CA LEU A 165 -13.13 8.22 -8.19
C LEU A 165 -12.09 8.51 -7.08
N PRO A 166 -10.79 8.60 -7.42
CA PRO A 166 -9.80 9.20 -6.54
C PRO A 166 -10.13 10.68 -6.31
N VAL A 167 -9.78 11.19 -5.12
CA VAL A 167 -9.95 12.61 -4.81
C VAL A 167 -8.82 13.38 -5.49
N GLN A 168 -9.11 13.96 -6.66
CA GLN A 168 -8.23 14.96 -7.27
C GLN A 168 -8.32 16.24 -6.42
N ALA A 169 -7.16 16.76 -5.98
CA ALA A 169 -7.09 17.85 -5.01
C ALA A 169 -7.50 19.24 -5.57
N HIS A 170 -7.83 19.32 -6.87
CA HIS A 170 -8.17 20.56 -7.56
C HIS A 170 -9.62 20.53 -8.02
N GLY A 171 -10.41 21.54 -7.62
CA GLY A 171 -11.75 21.82 -8.20
C GLY A 171 -12.97 21.53 -7.32
N LEU A 172 -12.82 20.92 -6.14
CA LEU A 172 -13.96 20.81 -5.20
C LEU A 172 -14.26 22.18 -4.56
N PRO A 173 -15.54 22.61 -4.52
CA PRO A 173 -15.90 23.94 -4.02
C PRO A 173 -15.58 24.07 -2.53
N ALA A 174 -15.01 25.22 -2.14
CA ALA A 174 -14.64 25.52 -0.76
C ALA A 174 -15.88 25.81 0.10
N GLN A 175 -16.58 24.74 0.54
CA GLN A 175 -17.63 24.88 1.54
C GLN A 175 -17.07 25.44 2.85
N ARG A 176 -17.82 26.37 3.45
CA ARG A 176 -17.40 27.21 4.58
C ARG A 176 -16.88 26.36 5.74
N SER A 177 -15.87 26.87 6.45
CA SER A 177 -15.29 26.19 7.61
C SER A 177 -16.31 26.08 8.75
N ILE A 178 -16.97 24.92 8.85
CA ILE A 178 -17.80 24.56 10.00
C ILE A 178 -16.86 24.44 11.21
N ARG A 179 -16.83 25.49 12.03
CA ARG A 179 -16.20 25.46 13.35
C ARG A 179 -16.98 24.46 14.19
N PHE A 180 -16.34 23.36 14.57
CA PHE A 180 -16.87 22.49 15.62
C PHE A 180 -16.97 23.31 16.91
N ALA A 181 -18.18 23.77 17.22
CA ALA A 181 -18.48 24.38 18.50
C ALA A 181 -18.34 23.30 19.57
N LYS A 182 -17.35 23.46 20.47
CA LYS A 182 -17.34 22.71 21.72
C LYS A 182 -18.58 23.13 22.51
N LYS A 183 -19.43 22.15 22.85
CA LYS A 183 -20.22 22.18 24.06
C LYS A 183 -19.42 21.53 25.18
#